data_AF-A0A968LE06-F1
#
_entry.id   AF-A0A968LE06-F1
#
_cell.length_a   1.000
_cell.length_b   1.000
_cell.length_c   1.000
_cell.angle_alpha   90.00
_cell.angle_beta   90.00
_cell.angle_gamma   90.00
#
_symmetry.space_group_name_H-M   'P 1'
#
loop_
_entity.id
_entity.type
_entity.pdbx_description
1 polymer ?
#
loop_
_entity_poly.entity_id
_entity_poly.type
_entity_poly.pdbx_seq_one_letter_code
_entity_poly.pdbx_strand_id
1 'polypeptide(L)' 'MSFDASWIQQQRWDALTPQQRETFPPICPDFVIELMSPSDTFKIVVQGTQA' A
#
# COMPACT_ATOMS: atom_id res chain seq x y z
N MET A 1 4.55 -1.28 -7.73
CA MET A 1 3.65 -0.15 -8.05
C MET A 1 3.82 0.84 -6.92
N SER A 2 4.08 2.10 -7.24
CA SER A 2 4.13 3.16 -6.23
C SER A 2 2.71 3.69 -6.06
N PHE A 3 2.33 4.00 -4.82
CA PHE A 3 1.09 4.71 -4.51
C PHE A 3 1.46 6.03 -3.83
N ASP A 4 0.69 7.09 -4.04
CA ASP A 4 0.97 8.39 -3.40
C ASP A 4 0.86 8.34 -1.86
N ALA A 5 -0.05 7.53 -1.35
CA ALA A 5 -0.13 7.25 0.08
C ALA A 5 -0.56 5.81 0.36
N SER A 6 -0.10 5.28 1.49
CA SER A 6 -0.51 3.97 1.98
C SER A 6 -0.73 4.00 3.49
N TRP A 7 -1.62 3.15 3.98
CA TRP A 7 -1.97 3.06 5.38
C TRP A 7 -1.98 1.60 5.83
N ILE A 8 -1.46 1.37 7.05
CA ILE A 8 -1.42 0.08 7.72
C ILE A 8 -2.00 0.27 9.13
N GLN A 9 -2.75 -0.71 9.62
CA GLN A 9 -3.19 -0.76 11.01
C GLN A 9 -2.01 -0.72 11.98
N GLN A 10 -2.12 0.11 13.01
CA GLN A 10 -1.06 0.33 14.00
C GLN A 10 -0.50 -0.99 14.58
N GLN A 11 -1.36 -1.94 14.94
CA GLN A 11 -0.94 -3.22 15.50
C GLN A 11 -0.04 -4.02 14.54
N ARG A 12 -0.29 -3.97 13.23
CA ARG A 12 0.52 -4.66 12.23
C ARG A 12 1.86 -3.95 12.03
N TRP A 13 1.88 -2.62 12.11
CA TRP A 13 3.11 -1.82 12.08
C TRP A 13 4.00 -2.09 13.30
N ASP A 14 3.40 -2.16 14.49
CA ASP A 14 4.13 -2.38 15.74
C ASP A 14 4.72 -3.79 15.85
N ALA A 15 4.15 -4.77 15.13
CA ALA A 15 4.68 -6.13 15.04
C ALA A 15 5.99 -6.23 14.23
N LEU A 16 6.36 -5.18 13.48
CA LEU A 16 7.61 -5.14 12.72
C LEU A 16 8.82 -4.88 13.61
N THR A 17 9.94 -5.50 13.27
CA THR A 17 11.22 -5.16 13.91
C THR A 17 11.64 -3.73 13.56
N PRO A 18 12.49 -3.07 14.37
CA PRO A 18 13.02 -1.76 14.02
C PRO A 18 13.69 -1.74 12.63
N GLN A 19 14.48 -2.77 12.31
CA GLN A 19 15.18 -2.88 11.02
C GLN A 19 14.21 -3.00 9.83
N GLN A 20 13.06 -3.66 10.02
CA GLN A 20 12.01 -3.74 8.99
C GLN A 20 11.32 -2.39 8.75
N ARG A 21 11.26 -1.51 9.77
CA ARG A 21 10.64 -0.18 9.69
C ARG A 21 11.55 0.88 9.05
N GLU A 22 12.86 0.65 9.05
CA GLU A 22 13.86 1.57 8.49
C GLU A 22 14.08 1.42 6.97
N THR A 23 13.52 0.37 6.37
CA THR A 23 13.63 0.07 4.94
C THR A 23 12.25 -0.02 4.30
N PHE A 24 12.11 -0.70 3.14
CA PHE A 24 10.79 -1.03 2.60
C PHE A 24 10.15 -2.12 3.47
N PRO A 25 9.10 -1.78 4.25
CA PRO A 25 8.53 -2.73 5.19
C PRO A 25 7.98 -3.95 4.43
N PRO A 26 8.33 -5.19 4.82
CA PRO A 26 7.89 -6.40 4.13
C PRO A 26 6.44 -6.77 4.49
N ILE A 27 5.52 -5.81 4.30
CA ILE A 27 4.12 -5.88 4.68
C ILE A 27 3.27 -5.19 3.62
N CYS A 28 2.14 -5.81 3.25
CA CYS A 28 1.17 -5.19 2.36
C CYS A 28 0.30 -4.16 3.11
N PRO A 29 0.13 -2.93 2.59
CA PRO A 29 -0.82 -1.96 3.12
C PRO A 29 -2.24 -2.50 3.25
N ASP A 30 -2.96 -2.03 4.28
CA ASP A 30 -4.41 -2.28 4.39
C ASP A 30 -5.19 -1.43 3.38
N PHE A 31 -4.67 -0.23 3.09
CA PHE A 31 -5.30 0.72 2.18
C PHE A 31 -4.24 1.55 1.46
N VAL A 32 -4.54 1.94 0.22
CA VAL A 32 -3.70 2.80 -0.61
C VAL A 32 -4.54 3.87 -1.26
N ILE A 33 -3.95 5.06 -1.46
CA ILE A 33 -4.55 6.18 -2.18
C ILE A 33 -3.60 6.54 -3.30
N GLU A 34 -4.17 6.72 -4.49
CA GLU A 34 -3.49 7.27 -5.66
C GLU A 34 -4.14 8.60 -6.04
N LEU A 35 -3.33 9.63 -6.25
CA LEU A 35 -3.75 10.91 -6.78
C LEU A 35 -3.63 10.89 -8.30
N MET A 36 -4.78 10.84 -8.97
CA MET A 36 -4.82 10.89 -10.43
C MET A 36 -4.47 12.30 -10.94
N SER A 37 -3.35 12.40 -11.67
CA SER A 37 -2.98 13.57 -12.47
C SER A 37 -3.81 13.65 -13.76
N PRO A 38 -3.89 14.83 -14.40
CA PRO A 38 -4.60 14.98 -15.68
C PRO A 38 -4.07 14.10 -16.82
N SER A 39 -2.83 13.64 -16.70
CA SER A 39 -2.18 12.77 -17.69
C SER A 39 -2.48 11.28 -17.44
N ASP A 40 -3.04 10.94 -16.28
CA ASP A 40 -3.25 9.55 -15.90
C ASP A 40 -4.45 8.94 -16.62
N THR A 41 -4.27 7.71 -17.10
CA THR A 41 -5.35 6.93 -17.68
C THR A 41 -5.85 5.94 -16.65
N PHE A 42 -7.07 6.17 -16.14
CA PHE A 42 -7.69 5.26 -15.20
C PHE A 42 -8.06 3.93 -15.90
N LYS A 43 -7.42 2.83 -15.50
CA LYS A 43 -7.84 1.48 -15.87
C LYS A 43 -8.31 0.76 -14.62
N ILE A 44 -9.62 0.52 -14.51
CA ILE A 44 -10.14 -0.38 -13.49
C ILE A 44 -9.66 -1.79 -13.85
N VAL A 45 -8.75 -2.33 -13.04
CA VAL A 45 -8.43 -3.76 -13.06
C VAL A 45 -9.09 -4.36 -11.83
N VAL A 46 -10.23 -5.04 -12.03
CA VAL A 46 -10.78 -5.90 -10.98
C VAL A 46 -9.91 -7.14 -10.92
N GLN A 47 -8.94 -7.16 -10.00
CA GLN A 47 -8.26 -8.41 -9.66
C GLN A 47 -9.20 -9.19 -8.72
N GLY A 48 -9.59 -10.38 -9.16
CA GLY A 48 -10.52 -11.24 -8.43
C GLY A 48 -10.05 -11.47 -7.00
N THR A 49 -11.00 -11.42 -6.09
CA THR A 49 -10.87 -11.80 -4.68
C THR A 49 -10.17 -13.15 -4.59
N GLN A 50 -8.97 -13.19 -4.01
CA GLN A 50 -8.45 -14.45 -3.49
C GLN A 50 -9.20 -14.75 -2.19
N ALA A 51 -10.00 -15.81 -2.24
CA ALA A 51 -10.54 -16.50 -1.07
C ALA A 51 -9.44 -17.27 -0.34
#